data_AF-A0A8H5S104-F1
#
_entry.id   AF-A0A8H5S104-F1
#
_cell.length_a   1.000
_cell.length_b   1.000
_cell.length_c   1.000
_cell.angle_alpha   90.00
_cell.angle_beta   90.00
_cell.angle_gamma   90.00
#
_symmetry.space_group_name_H-M   'P 1'
#
loop_
_entity.id
_entity.type
_entity.pdbx_description
1 polymer ?
#
loop_
_entity_poly.entity_id
_entity_poly.type
_entity_poly.pdbx_seq_one_letter_code
_entity_poly.pdbx_strand_id
1 'polypeptide(L)'
;MSCRSLSLLGDPGSGKKTLVGCLIYMCGLELSQLEELERKGIHYGDIMPFYEGRGQPLCFHAPSGLFRVEKSQTPDVAIWVVDGSDPLTWATSAQKLAATLSNGELQPRERLVIVINKMNRDSVSWSEKTFNDAVHVFKVLDLNEGTFIVPVSAFKGQNVLPDSKEPSWATGRSPQRFGGLDVVSSDCLTRLLR
;
A
#
# COMPACT_ATOMS: atom_id res chain seq x y z
N MET A 1 -1.54 23.82 2.90
CA MET A 1 -1.42 22.38 2.58
C MET A 1 -2.47 21.65 3.39
N SER A 2 -3.45 21.02 2.73
CA SER A 2 -4.48 20.23 3.44
C SER A 2 -3.92 18.85 3.81
N CYS A 3 -4.20 18.41 5.03
CA CYS A 3 -3.94 17.03 5.45
C CYS A 3 -4.98 16.13 4.76
N ARG A 4 -4.53 15.09 4.03
CA ARG A 4 -5.41 14.12 3.38
C ARG A 4 -5.58 12.88 4.24
N SER A 5 -6.77 12.30 4.18
CA SER A 5 -7.16 11.09 4.89
C SER A 5 -6.82 9.84 4.07
N LEU A 6 -6.25 8.82 4.72
CA LEU A 6 -5.92 7.54 4.12
C LEU A 6 -6.49 6.38 4.92
N SER A 7 -7.35 5.58 4.30
CA SER A 7 -7.81 4.31 4.88
C SER A 7 -6.96 3.15 4.37
N LEU A 8 -6.50 2.29 5.29
CA LEU A 8 -5.75 1.08 4.96
C LEU A 8 -6.54 -0.19 5.29
N LEU A 9 -6.83 -1.00 4.29
CA LEU A 9 -7.65 -2.21 4.37
C LEU A 9 -6.92 -3.43 3.77
N GLY A 10 -7.52 -4.61 3.92
CA GLY A 10 -6.96 -5.88 3.44
C GLY A 10 -7.07 -7.01 4.48
N ASP A 11 -6.73 -8.22 4.08
CA ASP A 11 -6.91 -9.43 4.90
C ASP A 11 -6.01 -9.47 6.15
N PRO A 12 -6.39 -10.23 7.20
CA PRO A 12 -5.46 -10.57 8.28
C PRO A 12 -4.16 -11.16 7.71
N GLY A 13 -3.02 -10.72 8.24
CA GLY A 13 -1.71 -11.21 7.77
C GLY A 13 -1.17 -10.56 6.48
N SER A 14 -1.93 -9.71 5.78
CA SER A 14 -1.46 -9.07 4.53
C SER A 14 -0.33 -8.04 4.72
N GLY A 15 0.00 -7.70 5.97
CA GLY A 15 1.10 -6.79 6.30
C GLY A 15 0.72 -5.32 6.40
N LYS A 16 -0.57 -5.01 6.62
CA LYS A 16 -1.07 -3.62 6.80
C LYS A 16 -0.28 -2.81 7.83
N LYS A 17 -0.11 -3.34 9.04
CA LYS A 17 0.62 -2.65 10.13
C LYS A 17 2.05 -2.35 9.74
N THR A 18 2.74 -3.32 9.13
CA THR A 18 4.09 -3.17 8.60
C THR A 18 4.15 -2.11 7.52
N LEU A 19 3.15 -2.02 6.63
CA LEU A 19 3.10 -1.00 5.58
C LEU A 19 2.93 0.41 6.16
N VAL A 20 2.02 0.59 7.13
CA VAL A 20 1.87 1.88 7.83
C VAL A 20 3.16 2.28 8.53
N GLY A 21 3.73 1.37 9.33
CA GLY A 21 4.95 1.67 10.05
C GLY A 21 6.12 1.97 9.12
N CYS A 22 6.20 1.27 7.97
CA CYS A 22 7.18 1.55 6.94
C CYS A 22 7.03 2.97 6.35
N LEU A 23 5.80 3.37 6.00
CA LEU A 23 5.50 4.72 5.50
C LEU A 23 5.83 5.81 6.53
N ILE A 24 5.44 5.61 7.80
CA ILE A 24 5.74 6.53 8.90
C ILE A 24 7.25 6.62 9.09
N TYR A 25 7.95 5.48 9.23
CA TYR A 25 9.39 5.47 9.47
C TYR A 25 10.17 6.19 8.37
N MET A 26 9.82 5.95 7.11
CA MET A 26 10.57 6.52 5.99
C MET A 26 10.18 7.96 5.65
N CYS A 27 8.96 8.39 5.97
CA CYS A 27 8.42 9.66 5.45
C CYS A 27 7.70 10.53 6.49
N GLY A 28 7.60 10.12 7.74
CA GLY A 28 6.73 10.75 8.74
C GLY A 28 7.42 11.16 10.04
N LEU A 29 8.70 10.84 10.23
CA LEU A 29 9.39 11.03 11.49
C LEU A 29 10.42 12.16 11.44
N GLU A 30 10.45 12.92 12.52
CA GLU A 30 11.59 13.77 12.86
C GLU A 30 12.78 12.90 13.33
N LEU A 31 13.99 13.45 13.23
CA LEU A 31 15.22 12.74 13.63
C LEU A 31 15.16 12.21 15.07
N SER A 32 14.62 13.00 15.99
CA SER A 32 14.46 12.61 17.41
C SER A 32 13.52 11.40 17.60
N GLN A 33 12.47 11.31 16.77
CA GLN A 33 11.52 10.20 16.80
C GLN A 33 12.14 8.95 16.19
N LEU A 34 12.91 9.11 15.10
CA LEU A 34 13.65 8.02 14.46
C LEU A 34 14.66 7.39 15.43
N GLU A 35 15.47 8.22 16.10
CA GLU A 35 16.42 7.81 17.12
C GLU A 35 15.73 7.08 18.29
N GLU A 36 14.53 7.52 18.69
CA GLU A 36 13.77 6.85 19.73
C GLU A 36 13.39 5.42 19.31
N LEU A 37 12.86 5.25 18.10
CA LEU A 37 12.46 3.95 17.58
C LEU A 37 13.65 3.01 17.45
N GLU A 38 14.78 3.50 16.92
CA GLU A 38 16.00 2.73 16.74
C GLU A 38 16.60 2.29 18.08
N ARG A 39 16.70 3.21 19.05
CA ARG A 39 17.17 2.89 20.41
C ARG A 39 16.29 1.85 21.10
N LYS A 40 14.99 1.85 20.81
CA LYS A 40 14.03 0.89 21.37
C LYS A 40 13.89 -0.39 20.54
N GLY A 41 14.60 -0.51 19.43
CA GLY A 41 14.52 -1.66 18.53
C GLY A 41 13.12 -1.86 17.94
N ILE A 42 12.36 -0.79 17.72
CA ILE A 42 10.99 -0.87 17.20
C ILE A 42 11.05 -1.14 15.70
N HIS A 43 10.45 -2.26 15.28
CA HIS A 43 10.34 -2.62 13.87
C HIS A 43 9.06 -2.06 13.25
N TYR A 44 8.98 -2.02 11.91
CA TYR A 44 7.83 -1.44 11.19
C TYR A 44 6.46 -1.98 11.61
N GLY A 45 6.36 -3.27 11.98
CA GLY A 45 5.10 -3.86 12.44
C GLY A 45 4.58 -3.26 13.76
N ASP A 46 5.48 -2.69 14.56
CA ASP A 46 5.24 -2.24 15.94
C ASP A 46 5.15 -0.71 16.06
N ILE A 47 5.55 0.03 15.02
CA ILE A 47 5.48 1.49 14.97
C ILE A 47 4.05 2.00 15.15
N MET A 48 3.09 1.39 14.43
CA MET A 48 1.69 1.79 14.54
C MET A 48 1.15 1.58 15.97
N PRO A 49 1.24 0.38 16.59
CA PRO A 49 0.91 0.20 18.00
C PRO A 49 1.62 1.15 18.96
N PHE A 50 2.90 1.45 18.70
CA PHE A 50 3.70 2.36 19.52
C PHE A 50 3.14 3.78 19.56
N TYR A 51 2.74 4.32 18.41
CA TYR A 51 2.15 5.67 18.33
C TYR A 51 0.69 5.71 18.79
N GLU A 52 -0.10 4.69 18.43
CA GLU A 52 -1.50 4.57 18.91
C GLU A 52 -1.57 4.50 20.43
N GLY A 53 -0.69 3.72 21.07
CA GLY A 53 -0.60 3.61 22.53
C GLY A 53 -0.23 4.92 23.24
N ARG A 54 0.26 5.91 22.50
CA ARG A 54 0.59 7.26 22.99
C ARG A 54 -0.46 8.31 22.61
N GLY A 55 -1.54 7.92 21.94
CA GLY A 55 -2.53 8.85 21.41
C GLY A 55 -1.97 9.77 20.32
N GLN A 56 -0.86 9.38 19.67
CA GLN A 56 -0.25 10.17 18.60
C GLN A 56 -0.87 9.80 17.25
N PRO A 57 -1.14 10.79 16.39
CA PRO A 57 -1.71 10.51 15.07
C PRO A 57 -0.69 9.82 14.18
N LEU A 58 -1.17 8.87 13.37
CA LEU A 58 -0.37 8.15 12.39
C LEU A 58 -0.29 8.98 11.11
N CYS A 59 0.79 9.74 10.95
CA CYS A 59 0.97 10.63 9.81
C CYS A 59 2.27 10.34 9.05
N PHE A 60 2.27 10.59 7.75
CA PHE A 60 3.47 10.56 6.92
C PHE A 60 3.35 11.53 5.75
N HIS A 61 4.49 11.98 5.21
CA HIS A 61 4.52 12.85 4.04
C HIS A 61 4.61 12.04 2.75
N ALA A 62 3.85 12.46 1.75
CA ALA A 62 3.99 12.05 0.36
C ALA A 62 4.21 13.30 -0.52
N PRO A 63 4.55 13.17 -1.81
CA PRO A 63 4.83 14.32 -2.68
C PRO A 63 3.70 15.35 -2.75
N SER A 64 2.44 14.95 -2.58
CA SER A 64 1.28 15.85 -2.59
C SER A 64 0.95 16.51 -1.25
N GLY A 65 1.59 16.07 -0.16
CA GLY A 65 1.38 16.64 1.16
C GLY A 65 1.35 15.60 2.28
N LEU A 66 0.77 16.01 3.41
CA LEU A 66 0.64 15.20 4.61
C LEU A 66 -0.55 14.26 4.49
N PHE A 67 -0.33 12.97 4.77
CA PHE A 67 -1.38 11.98 4.92
C PHE A 67 -1.55 11.59 6.38
N ARG A 68 -2.80 11.45 6.81
CA ARG A 68 -3.19 10.85 8.09
C ARG A 68 -3.82 9.49 7.83
N VAL A 69 -3.29 8.46 8.46
CA VAL A 69 -3.87 7.11 8.45
C VAL A 69 -5.00 7.06 9.46
N GLU A 70 -6.20 6.80 8.98
CA GLU A 70 -7.40 6.71 9.81
C GLU A 70 -8.45 5.80 9.18
N LYS A 71 -9.38 5.31 9.99
CA LYS A 71 -10.53 4.56 9.48
C LYS A 71 -11.60 5.55 9.06
N SER A 72 -11.79 5.71 7.76
CA SER A 72 -12.87 6.52 7.18
C SER A 72 -13.61 5.73 6.11
N GLN A 73 -14.93 5.93 6.04
CA GLN A 73 -15.76 5.41 4.96
C GLN A 73 -15.47 6.14 3.64
N THR A 74 -15.19 7.45 3.71
CA THR A 74 -14.93 8.30 2.55
C THR A 74 -13.55 8.96 2.62
N PRO A 75 -12.46 8.17 2.64
CA PRO A 75 -11.11 8.74 2.70
C PRO A 75 -10.79 9.45 1.38
N ASP A 76 -9.79 10.34 1.39
CA ASP A 76 -9.29 10.93 0.15
C ASP A 76 -8.61 9.84 -0.69
N VAL A 77 -7.79 8.99 -0.05
CA VAL A 77 -7.15 7.83 -0.69
C VAL A 77 -7.41 6.56 0.12
N ALA A 78 -7.63 5.43 -0.56
CA ALA A 78 -7.63 4.12 0.10
C ALA A 78 -6.53 3.21 -0.42
N ILE A 79 -5.93 2.43 0.47
CA ILE A 79 -5.01 1.36 0.12
C ILE A 79 -5.62 0.02 0.51
N TRP A 80 -5.68 -0.91 -0.44
CA TRP A 80 -6.06 -2.31 -0.21
C TRP A 80 -4.81 -3.21 -0.26
N VAL A 81 -4.43 -3.81 0.87
CA VAL A 81 -3.20 -4.62 0.97
C VAL A 81 -3.50 -6.10 0.78
N VAL A 82 -2.85 -6.69 -0.22
CA VAL A 82 -2.94 -8.10 -0.61
C VAL A 82 -1.65 -8.80 -0.24
N ASP A 83 -1.74 -10.02 0.28
CA ASP A 83 -0.58 -10.88 0.48
C ASP A 83 -0.14 -11.52 -0.85
N GLY A 84 0.93 -11.03 -1.45
CA GLY A 84 1.47 -11.59 -2.69
C GLY A 84 2.10 -12.98 -2.53
N SER A 85 2.32 -13.45 -1.31
CA SER A 85 2.89 -14.78 -1.03
C SER A 85 1.85 -15.88 -0.87
N ASP A 86 0.57 -15.54 -0.77
CA ASP A 86 -0.51 -16.49 -0.57
C ASP A 86 -1.56 -16.44 -1.70
N PRO A 87 -1.30 -17.16 -2.82
CA PRO A 87 -2.19 -17.16 -3.99
C PRO A 87 -3.60 -17.69 -3.71
N LEU A 88 -3.78 -18.49 -2.65
CA LEU A 88 -5.08 -19.04 -2.28
C LEU A 88 -6.03 -17.97 -1.76
N THR A 89 -5.51 -16.83 -1.30
CA THR A 89 -6.31 -15.74 -0.72
C THR A 89 -6.75 -14.69 -1.72
N TRP A 90 -6.11 -14.59 -2.89
CA TRP A 90 -6.30 -13.46 -3.81
C TRP A 90 -7.74 -13.31 -4.29
N ALA A 91 -8.38 -14.40 -4.72
CA ALA A 91 -9.76 -14.36 -5.22
C ALA A 91 -10.74 -13.90 -4.13
N THR A 92 -10.60 -14.43 -2.92
CA THR A 92 -11.40 -14.04 -1.76
C THR A 92 -11.13 -12.58 -1.38
N SER A 93 -9.88 -12.12 -1.46
CA SER A 93 -9.50 -10.72 -1.18
C SER A 93 -10.13 -9.76 -2.19
N ALA A 94 -10.12 -10.12 -3.48
CA ALA A 94 -10.76 -9.37 -4.56
C ALA A 94 -12.28 -9.30 -4.37
N GLN A 95 -12.93 -10.41 -4.01
CA GLN A 95 -14.36 -10.44 -3.69
C GLN A 95 -14.71 -9.54 -2.50
N LYS A 96 -13.88 -9.55 -1.45
CA LYS A 96 -14.06 -8.64 -0.30
C LYS A 96 -13.94 -7.18 -0.70
N LEU A 97 -12.92 -6.82 -1.49
CA LEU A 97 -12.78 -5.46 -2.01
C LEU A 97 -14.01 -5.04 -2.81
N ALA A 98 -14.48 -5.89 -3.72
CA ALA A 98 -15.66 -5.61 -4.54
C ALA A 98 -16.94 -5.45 -3.69
N ALA A 99 -17.10 -6.27 -2.64
CA ALA A 99 -18.20 -6.15 -1.70
C ALA A 99 -18.13 -4.83 -0.91
N THR A 100 -16.96 -4.49 -0.35
CA THR A 100 -16.72 -3.26 0.42
C THR A 100 -16.90 -1.98 -0.41
N LEU A 101 -16.64 -2.03 -1.72
CA LEU A 101 -16.94 -0.93 -2.63
C LEU A 101 -18.43 -0.86 -2.96
N SER A 102 -19.07 -1.98 -3.31
CA SER A 102 -20.46 -2.01 -3.77
C SER A 102 -21.49 -1.77 -2.65
N ASN A 103 -21.18 -2.16 -1.40
CA ASN A 103 -22.00 -1.87 -0.23
C ASN A 103 -21.76 -0.46 0.34
N GLY A 104 -20.80 0.30 -0.21
CA GLY A 104 -20.47 1.65 0.21
C GLY A 104 -19.69 1.75 1.53
N GLU A 105 -19.15 0.66 2.07
CA GLU A 105 -18.27 0.67 3.26
C GLU A 105 -16.95 1.40 2.99
N LEU A 106 -16.50 1.46 1.74
CA LEU A 106 -15.35 2.23 1.31
C LEU A 106 -15.65 2.99 0.02
N GLN A 107 -15.50 4.31 0.06
CA GLN A 107 -15.75 5.21 -1.06
C GLN A 107 -14.62 6.25 -1.14
N PRO A 108 -13.45 5.87 -1.70
CA PRO A 108 -12.31 6.78 -1.82
C PRO A 108 -12.68 7.94 -2.76
N ARG A 109 -12.38 9.17 -2.36
CA ARG A 109 -12.75 10.38 -3.14
C ARG A 109 -11.82 10.63 -4.31
N GLU A 110 -10.54 10.31 -4.14
CA GLU A 110 -9.50 10.57 -5.14
C GLU A 110 -9.09 9.27 -5.82
N ARG A 111 -8.60 8.27 -5.06
CA ARG A 111 -7.94 7.07 -5.62
C ARG A 111 -8.04 5.84 -4.73
N LEU A 112 -7.98 4.68 -5.38
CA LEU A 112 -7.79 3.38 -4.75
C LEU A 112 -6.43 2.80 -5.19
N VAL A 113 -5.61 2.34 -4.25
CA VAL A 113 -4.34 1.68 -4.54
C VAL A 113 -4.35 0.27 -3.97
N ILE A 114 -4.24 -0.74 -4.83
CA ILE A 114 -4.08 -2.13 -4.43
C ILE A 114 -2.58 -2.42 -4.33
N VAL A 115 -2.13 -2.78 -3.14
CA VAL A 115 -0.73 -3.09 -2.88
C VAL A 115 -0.57 -4.60 -2.79
N ILE A 116 0.15 -5.19 -3.76
CA ILE A 116 0.58 -6.58 -3.69
C ILE A 116 1.84 -6.62 -2.83
N ASN A 117 1.67 -6.94 -1.55
CA ASN A 117 2.72 -6.87 -0.54
C ASN A 117 3.52 -8.18 -0.44
N LYS A 118 4.60 -8.15 0.34
CA LYS A 118 5.52 -9.29 0.57
C LYS A 118 6.24 -9.76 -0.69
N MET A 119 6.50 -8.85 -1.63
CA MET A 119 7.23 -9.19 -2.86
C MET A 119 8.73 -9.47 -2.66
N ASN A 120 9.25 -9.59 -1.43
CA ASN A 120 10.69 -9.77 -1.18
C ASN A 120 11.26 -11.13 -1.62
N ARG A 121 12.60 -11.21 -1.63
CA ARG A 121 13.41 -12.41 -1.86
C ARG A 121 12.92 -13.63 -1.09
N ASP A 122 12.65 -13.44 0.20
CA ASP A 122 12.36 -14.51 1.14
C ASP A 122 10.92 -15.06 1.01
N SER A 123 10.03 -14.36 0.29
CA SER A 123 8.63 -14.73 0.11
C SER A 123 8.34 -15.21 -1.32
N VAL A 124 8.40 -14.32 -2.30
CA VAL A 124 8.09 -14.65 -3.72
C VAL A 124 9.18 -14.20 -4.69
N SER A 125 10.34 -13.79 -4.16
CA SER A 125 11.52 -13.42 -4.94
C SER A 125 11.27 -12.40 -6.05
N TRP A 126 10.37 -11.44 -5.79
CA TRP A 126 9.96 -10.47 -6.80
C TRP A 126 9.59 -11.16 -8.12
N SER A 127 8.78 -12.21 -8.06
CA SER A 127 8.30 -12.93 -9.24
C SER A 127 7.29 -12.07 -10.01
N GLU A 128 7.66 -11.66 -11.23
CA GLU A 128 6.77 -10.94 -12.14
C GLU A 128 5.51 -11.75 -12.47
N LYS A 129 5.66 -13.07 -12.62
CA LYS A 129 4.55 -13.98 -12.85
C LYS A 129 3.55 -13.93 -11.68
N THR A 130 4.04 -14.06 -10.45
CA THR A 130 3.20 -14.00 -9.25
C THR A 130 2.46 -12.67 -9.16
N PHE A 131 3.13 -11.57 -9.45
CA PHE A 131 2.49 -10.26 -9.50
C PHE A 131 1.40 -10.18 -10.59
N ASN A 132 1.70 -10.65 -11.80
CA ASN A 132 0.74 -10.64 -12.91
C ASN A 132 -0.48 -11.53 -12.64
N ASP A 133 -0.27 -12.69 -12.04
CA ASP A 133 -1.35 -13.61 -11.66
C ASP A 133 -2.26 -12.95 -10.62
N ALA A 134 -1.69 -12.28 -9.60
CA ALA A 134 -2.45 -11.50 -8.64
C ALA A 134 -3.21 -10.35 -9.32
N VAL A 135 -2.55 -9.55 -10.17
CA VAL A 135 -3.18 -8.47 -10.93
C VAL A 135 -4.37 -8.97 -11.75
N HIS A 136 -4.26 -10.14 -12.38
CA HIS A 136 -5.34 -10.70 -13.21
C HIS A 136 -6.61 -10.94 -12.39
N VAL A 137 -6.48 -11.42 -11.14
CA VAL A 137 -7.61 -11.62 -10.23
C VAL A 137 -8.35 -10.32 -9.94
N PHE A 138 -7.63 -9.21 -9.73
CA PHE A 138 -8.24 -7.91 -9.42
C PHE A 138 -8.74 -7.18 -10.67
N LYS A 139 -8.18 -7.46 -11.86
CA LYS A 139 -8.63 -6.88 -13.13
C LYS A 139 -10.03 -7.33 -13.56
N VAL A 140 -10.49 -8.50 -13.09
CA VAL A 140 -11.85 -8.98 -13.36
C VAL A 140 -12.89 -8.13 -12.61
N LEU A 141 -12.47 -7.39 -11.58
CA LEU A 141 -13.31 -6.41 -10.92
C LEU A 141 -13.39 -5.16 -11.81
N ASP A 142 -14.60 -4.74 -12.16
CA ASP A 142 -14.87 -3.52 -12.94
C ASP A 142 -14.61 -2.27 -12.07
N LEU A 143 -13.33 -2.04 -11.74
CA LEU A 143 -12.89 -0.97 -10.85
C LEU A 143 -12.80 0.36 -11.62
N ASN A 144 -13.03 1.47 -10.91
CA ASN A 144 -12.97 2.81 -11.49
C ASN A 144 -11.57 3.17 -12.04
N GLU A 145 -11.53 4.09 -13.00
CA GLU A 145 -10.30 4.61 -13.67
C GLU A 145 -9.22 5.17 -12.72
N GLY A 146 -9.56 5.45 -11.46
CA GLY A 146 -8.64 5.91 -10.41
C GLY A 146 -7.96 4.80 -9.59
N THR A 147 -7.94 3.57 -10.09
CA THR A 147 -7.40 2.40 -9.38
C THR A 147 -6.03 1.99 -9.89
N PHE A 148 -5.05 1.89 -8.98
CA PHE A 148 -3.68 1.47 -9.30
C PHE A 148 -3.29 0.21 -8.53
N ILE A 149 -2.52 -0.68 -9.15
CA ILE A 149 -1.92 -1.87 -8.53
C ILE A 149 -0.40 -1.73 -8.55
N VAL A 150 0.23 -1.92 -7.39
CA VAL A 150 1.68 -1.76 -7.22
C VAL A 150 2.27 -2.93 -6.39
N PRO A 151 3.40 -3.53 -6.80
CA PRO A 151 4.10 -4.52 -6.00
C PRO A 151 4.95 -3.82 -4.93
N VAL A 152 4.91 -4.28 -3.68
CA VAL A 152 5.66 -3.68 -2.56
C VAL A 152 6.23 -4.77 -1.67
N SER A 153 7.33 -4.46 -0.98
CA SER A 153 7.74 -5.21 0.20
C SER A 153 7.85 -4.29 1.40
N ALA A 154 6.76 -4.19 2.16
CA ALA A 154 6.68 -3.32 3.32
C ALA A 154 7.76 -3.64 4.36
N PHE A 155 8.04 -4.93 4.57
CA PHE A 155 9.05 -5.37 5.53
C PHE A 155 10.48 -4.96 5.15
N LYS A 156 10.76 -4.80 3.84
CA LYS A 156 12.07 -4.39 3.34
C LYS A 156 12.12 -2.92 2.88
N GLY A 157 11.01 -2.19 2.95
CA GLY A 157 10.89 -0.81 2.43
C GLY A 157 10.99 -0.68 0.92
N GLN A 158 10.82 -1.77 0.17
CA GLN A 158 11.00 -1.80 -1.29
C GLN A 158 9.69 -1.39 -2.00
N ASN A 159 9.82 -0.58 -3.06
CA ASN A 159 8.82 0.09 -3.89
C ASN A 159 7.90 1.04 -3.15
N VAL A 160 8.29 1.43 -1.94
CA VAL A 160 7.57 2.46 -1.20
C VAL A 160 8.06 3.84 -1.66
N LEU A 161 9.37 4.00 -1.84
CA LEU A 161 10.05 5.21 -2.29
C LEU A 161 10.76 4.99 -3.65
N PRO A 162 11.02 6.04 -4.44
CA PRO A 162 11.55 5.93 -5.81
C PRO A 162 12.93 5.25 -5.94
N ASP A 163 13.75 5.30 -4.88
CA ASP A 163 15.15 4.87 -4.92
C ASP A 163 15.36 3.41 -4.48
N SER A 164 14.29 2.62 -4.34
CA SER A 164 14.43 1.21 -3.95
C SER A 164 15.11 0.39 -5.05
N LYS A 165 16.14 -0.37 -4.67
CA LYS A 165 16.80 -1.37 -5.55
C LYS A 165 15.84 -2.54 -5.79
N GLU A 166 15.01 -2.38 -6.81
CA GLU A 166 14.01 -3.36 -7.23
C GLU A 166 14.44 -4.05 -8.53
N PRO A 167 13.89 -5.23 -8.84
CA PRO A 167 14.06 -5.78 -10.18
C PRO A 167 13.44 -4.85 -11.23
N SER A 168 14.11 -4.75 -12.37
CA SER A 168 13.79 -3.82 -13.47
C SER A 168 12.38 -3.99 -14.04
N TRP A 169 11.74 -5.15 -13.84
CA TRP A 169 10.36 -5.36 -14.30
C TRP A 169 9.34 -4.60 -13.42
N ALA A 170 9.66 -4.35 -12.14
CA ALA A 170 8.81 -3.61 -11.21
C ALA A 170 8.92 -2.10 -11.44
N THR A 171 10.09 -1.63 -11.88
CA THR A 171 10.40 -0.23 -12.21
C THR A 171 10.66 -0.09 -13.71
N GLY A 172 9.61 0.04 -14.51
CA GLY A 172 9.78 0.17 -15.96
C GLY A 172 8.60 -0.19 -16.84
N ARG A 173 7.44 -0.55 -16.26
CA ARG A 173 6.23 -0.75 -17.07
C ARG A 173 5.75 0.60 -17.63
N SER A 174 5.86 0.76 -18.95
CA SER A 174 4.92 1.66 -19.63
C SER A 174 3.51 1.24 -19.21
N PRO A 175 2.60 2.15 -18.79
CA PRO A 175 1.22 1.79 -18.51
C PRO A 175 0.68 0.99 -19.68
N GLN A 176 0.49 -0.32 -19.48
CA GLN A 176 -0.01 -1.18 -20.54
C GLN A 176 -1.51 -0.94 -20.60
N ARG A 177 -1.91 -0.08 -21.54
CA ARG A 177 -3.31 0.12 -21.91
C ARG A 177 -3.86 -1.18 -22.49
N PHE A 178 -4.60 -1.91 -21.68
CA PHE A 178 -5.47 -2.99 -22.15
C PHE A 178 -6.87 -2.69 -21.61
N GLY A 179 -7.78 -2.31 -22.52
CA GLY A 179 -9.19 -2.11 -22.17
C GLY A 179 -9.55 -0.79 -21.47
N GLY A 180 -8.69 0.24 -21.53
CA GLY A 180 -9.03 1.58 -21.02
C GLY A 180 -8.73 1.83 -19.54
N LEU A 181 -8.28 0.83 -18.78
CA LEU A 181 -7.91 0.96 -17.37
C LEU A 181 -6.39 0.83 -17.18
N ASP A 182 -5.73 1.91 -16.73
CA ASP A 182 -4.30 1.95 -16.37
C ASP A 182 -4.06 1.29 -15.00
N VAL A 183 -4.27 -0.02 -14.91
CA VAL A 183 -4.33 -0.73 -13.62
C VAL A 183 -2.95 -0.99 -12.98
N VAL A 184 -1.84 -1.02 -13.74
CA VAL A 184 -0.51 -1.35 -13.20
C VAL A 184 0.43 -0.16 -13.30
N SER A 185 0.84 0.35 -12.15
CA SER A 185 1.78 1.47 -12.04
C SER A 185 3.23 1.01 -12.19
N SER A 186 4.05 1.79 -12.90
CA SER A 186 5.52 1.72 -12.83
C SER A 186 6.13 2.64 -11.77
N ASP A 187 5.32 3.48 -11.15
CA ASP A 187 5.69 4.33 -10.03
C ASP A 187 5.59 3.56 -8.71
N CYS A 188 6.46 3.93 -7.77
CA CYS A 188 6.43 3.47 -6.38
C CYS A 188 5.18 3.98 -5.63
N LEU A 189 4.88 3.35 -4.49
CA LEU A 189 3.66 3.63 -3.72
C LEU A 189 3.48 5.12 -3.39
N THR A 190 4.52 5.79 -2.90
CA THR A 190 4.41 7.22 -2.52
C THR A 190 4.13 8.15 -3.70
N ARG A 191 4.52 7.78 -4.92
CA ARG A 191 4.19 8.57 -6.12
C ARG A 191 2.74 8.41 -6.58
N LEU A 192 2.07 7.32 -6.18
CA LEU A 192 0.64 7.12 -6.43
C LEU A 192 -0.24 7.94 -5.48
N LEU A 193 0.31 8.31 -4.31
CA LEU A 193 -0.31 9.19 -3.32
C LEU A 193 -0.18 10.67 -3.70
N ARG A 194 -0.65 11.04 -4.89
CA ARG A 194 -0.62 12.41 -5.43
C ARG A 194 -1.97 13.08 -5.43
#